data_AF-A0A9E2R8Y8-F1
#
_entry.id   AF-A0A9E2R8Y8-F1
#
_cell.length_a   1.000
_cell.length_b   1.000
_cell.length_c   1.000
_cell.angle_alpha   90.00
_cell.angle_beta   90.00
_cell.angle_gamma   90.00
#
_symmetry.space_group_name_H-M   'P 1'
#
loop_
_entity.id
_entity.type
_entity.pdbx_description
1 polymer ?
#
loop_
_entity_poly.entity_id
_entity_poly.type
_entity_poly.pdbx_seq_one_letter_code
_entity_poly.pdbx_strand_id
1 'polypeptide(L)'
;MLTQHLQSTDQPPSDGAGDFTPKEVEAYQAALKTIRLDLAELEKLQDQVNQRRRLNWSHPAVLGRPRPLETDDGVRWEAYGRALELSHSEVLLCRQASSAQWAMIQRFQPEGPYAKAHGRTEVLLTGDDPRTLTNDYAALAQHTLHFMASNLVARAQRVVWEQFPDCNPPRVVHALSERCSAALSHDLCLRQALSRHESQRHSRGIRV
;
A
#
# COMPACT_ATOMS: atom_id res chain seq x y z
N MET A 1 -14.37 7.75 -16.85
CA MET A 1 -13.83 9.01 -16.31
C MET A 1 -13.60 8.84 -14.81
N LEU A 2 -12.39 8.49 -14.38
CA LEU A 2 -12.06 8.25 -12.96
C LEU A 2 -10.65 8.79 -12.68
N THR A 3 -10.51 10.11 -12.71
CA THR A 3 -9.27 10.82 -12.37
C THR A 3 -9.61 12.08 -11.57
N GLN A 4 -10.18 11.91 -10.37
CA GLN A 4 -10.47 13.03 -9.45
C GLN A 4 -10.15 12.74 -7.97
N HIS A 5 -9.29 11.77 -7.65
CA HIS A 5 -8.91 11.49 -6.25
C HIS A 5 -7.52 11.98 -5.81
N LEU A 6 -6.76 12.67 -6.66
CA LEU A 6 -5.38 13.12 -6.33
C LEU A 6 -5.27 14.59 -5.90
N GLN A 7 -6.37 15.29 -5.60
CA GLN A 7 -6.34 16.70 -5.16
C GLN A 7 -6.95 16.86 -3.76
N SER A 8 -6.11 16.77 -2.72
CA SER A 8 -6.28 17.29 -1.34
C SER A 8 -5.41 16.41 -0.44
N THR A 9 -4.27 16.82 0.10
CA THR A 9 -3.81 18.15 0.49
C THR A 9 -2.28 18.17 0.44
N ASP A 10 -1.67 19.12 -0.27
CA ASP A 10 -0.20 19.36 -0.25
C ASP A 10 0.23 20.17 0.99
N GLN A 11 -0.62 20.23 2.02
CA GLN A 11 -0.32 20.90 3.28
C GLN A 11 0.15 19.88 4.34
N PRO A 12 1.07 20.31 5.22
CA PRO A 12 1.42 19.51 6.39
C PRO A 12 0.21 19.35 7.31
N PRO A 13 0.03 18.18 7.97
CA PRO A 13 -0.98 18.01 9.00
C PRO A 13 -0.74 18.98 10.18
N SER A 14 -1.81 19.41 10.85
CA SER A 14 -1.69 20.17 12.10
C SER A 14 -1.02 19.27 13.15
N ASP A 15 0.09 19.73 13.75
CA ASP A 15 0.92 18.94 14.66
C ASP A 15 0.75 19.32 16.14
N GLY A 16 -0.26 20.14 16.47
CA GLY A 16 -0.51 20.62 17.83
C GLY A 16 0.57 21.54 18.41
N ALA A 17 1.67 21.78 17.70
CA ALA A 17 2.78 22.64 18.09
C ALA A 17 2.68 24.07 17.50
N GLY A 18 1.58 24.38 16.81
CA GLY A 18 1.32 25.66 16.14
C GLY A 18 1.26 25.51 14.62
N ASP A 19 1.12 26.61 13.89
CA ASP A 19 1.12 26.57 12.43
C ASP A 19 2.53 26.34 11.86
N PHE A 20 2.61 25.70 10.70
CA PHE A 20 3.85 25.60 9.96
C PHE A 20 4.22 26.98 9.40
N THR A 21 5.49 27.37 9.55
CA THR A 21 6.02 28.56 8.90
C THR A 21 6.03 28.38 7.38
N PRO A 22 6.03 29.46 6.58
CA PRO A 22 6.07 29.37 5.12
C PRO A 22 7.24 28.52 4.59
N LYS A 23 8.41 28.63 5.22
CA LYS A 23 9.60 27.83 4.87
C LYS A 23 9.43 26.35 5.18
N GLU A 24 8.77 26.00 6.28
CA GLU A 24 8.49 24.61 6.62
C GLU A 24 7.43 24.00 5.69
N VAL A 25 6.43 24.80 5.27
CA VAL A 25 5.45 24.38 4.25
C VAL A 25 6.14 24.11 2.91
N GLU A 26 7.05 25.00 2.49
CA GLU A 26 7.84 24.83 1.27
C GLU A 26 8.71 23.56 1.33
N ALA A 27 9.44 23.37 2.44
CA ALA A 27 10.26 22.18 2.67
C ALA A 27 9.44 20.89 2.63
N TYR A 28 8.27 20.89 3.27
CA TYR A 28 7.34 19.77 3.27
C TYR A 28 6.86 19.45 1.84
N GLN A 29 6.45 20.46 1.08
CA GLN A 29 5.95 20.28 -0.29
C GLN A 29 7.04 19.77 -1.23
N ALA A 30 8.24 20.33 -1.13
CA ALA A 30 9.39 19.89 -1.91
C ALA A 30 9.73 18.42 -1.63
N ALA A 31 9.82 18.05 -0.35
CA ALA A 31 10.09 16.67 0.04
C ALA A 31 8.96 15.71 -0.37
N LEU A 32 7.70 16.07 -0.13
CA LEU A 32 6.52 15.29 -0.52
C LEU A 32 6.48 15.05 -2.03
N LYS A 33 6.79 16.06 -2.84
CA LYS A 33 6.85 15.95 -4.30
C LYS A 33 7.81 14.84 -4.76
N THR A 34 8.92 14.63 -4.04
CA THR A 34 9.90 13.59 -4.39
C THR A 34 9.45 12.15 -4.09
N ILE A 35 8.52 11.99 -3.15
CA ILE A 35 8.02 10.67 -2.73
C ILE A 35 6.57 10.40 -3.15
N ARG A 36 5.89 11.38 -3.77
CA ARG A 36 4.44 11.35 -4.02
C ARG A 36 3.97 10.12 -4.81
N LEU A 37 4.70 9.74 -5.86
CA LEU A 37 4.33 8.59 -6.69
C LEU A 37 4.47 7.28 -5.91
N ASP A 38 5.56 7.14 -5.16
CA ASP A 38 5.82 5.93 -4.38
C ASP A 38 4.86 5.82 -3.18
N LEU A 39 4.48 6.96 -2.59
CA LEU A 39 3.46 7.02 -1.53
C LEU A 39 2.09 6.57 -2.06
N ALA A 40 1.70 7.00 -3.27
CA ALA A 40 0.45 6.56 -3.89
C ALA A 40 0.46 5.06 -4.21
N GLU A 41 1.59 4.50 -4.64
CA GLU A 41 1.72 3.06 -4.83
C GLU A 41 1.66 2.32 -3.48
N LEU A 42 2.26 2.87 -2.42
CA LEU A 42 2.17 2.31 -1.07
C LEU A 42 0.72 2.20 -0.58
N GLU A 43 -0.07 3.27 -0.74
CA GLU A 43 -1.51 3.29 -0.40
C GLU A 43 -2.28 2.21 -1.18
N LYS A 44 -2.03 2.11 -2.49
CA LYS A 44 -2.64 1.10 -3.35
C LYS A 44 -2.28 -0.33 -2.92
N LEU A 45 -1.03 -0.58 -2.54
CA LEU A 45 -0.60 -1.89 -2.04
C LEU A 45 -1.25 -2.22 -0.69
N GLN A 46 -1.32 -1.23 0.21
CA GLN A 46 -1.98 -1.37 1.50
C GLN A 46 -3.48 -1.70 1.35
N ASP A 47 -4.16 -1.07 0.40
CA ASP A 47 -5.56 -1.33 0.09
C ASP A 47 -5.76 -2.76 -0.45
N GLN A 48 -4.89 -3.23 -1.34
CA GLN A 48 -4.95 -4.60 -1.85
C GLN A 48 -4.80 -5.64 -0.72
N VAL A 49 -3.82 -5.44 0.18
CA VAL A 49 -3.62 -6.32 1.34
C VAL A 49 -4.86 -6.34 2.24
N ASN A 50 -5.46 -5.17 2.49
CA ASN A 50 -6.65 -5.05 3.34
C ASN A 50 -7.91 -5.67 2.71
N GLN A 51 -8.11 -5.51 1.40
CA GLN A 51 -9.22 -6.14 0.68
C GLN A 51 -9.20 -7.66 0.83
N ARG A 52 -8.00 -8.27 0.83
CA ARG A 52 -7.85 -9.73 0.96
C ARG A 52 -8.12 -10.23 2.37
N ARG A 53 -7.75 -9.48 3.40
CA ARG A 53 -8.14 -9.79 4.79
C ARG A 53 -9.66 -9.79 5.01
N ARG A 54 -10.39 -8.99 4.22
CA ARG A 54 -11.86 -8.85 4.30
C ARG A 54 -12.63 -9.85 3.44
N LEU A 55 -11.96 -10.77 2.76
CA LEU A 55 -12.65 -11.78 1.96
C LEU A 55 -13.57 -12.63 2.83
N ASN A 56 -14.81 -12.79 2.38
CA ASN A 56 -15.76 -13.70 3.01
C ASN A 56 -15.47 -15.13 2.52
N TRP A 57 -14.67 -15.86 3.29
CA TRP A 57 -14.29 -17.25 3.02
C TRP A 57 -15.47 -18.23 3.01
N SER A 58 -16.63 -17.85 3.56
CA SER A 58 -17.83 -18.67 3.55
C SER A 58 -18.53 -18.72 2.19
N HIS A 59 -18.15 -17.85 1.24
CA HIS A 59 -18.69 -17.83 -0.12
C HIS A 59 -17.54 -17.95 -1.13
N PRO A 60 -17.11 -19.17 -1.51
CA PRO A 60 -16.00 -19.39 -2.43
C PRO A 60 -16.21 -18.78 -3.81
N ALA A 61 -17.45 -18.42 -4.18
CA ALA A 61 -17.77 -17.71 -5.42
C ALA A 61 -17.07 -16.33 -5.55
N VAL A 62 -16.55 -15.79 -4.45
CA VAL A 62 -15.70 -14.58 -4.46
C VAL A 62 -14.32 -14.88 -5.07
N LEU A 63 -13.87 -16.13 -4.99
CA LEU A 63 -12.69 -16.60 -5.70
C LEU A 63 -13.12 -16.88 -7.14
N GLY A 64 -12.48 -16.21 -8.09
CA GLY A 64 -12.85 -16.30 -9.50
C GLY A 64 -12.68 -17.72 -10.05
N ARG A 65 -12.96 -17.90 -11.35
CA ARG A 65 -12.67 -19.19 -11.99
C ARG A 65 -11.18 -19.54 -11.83
N PRO A 66 -10.84 -20.74 -11.32
CA PRO A 66 -9.46 -21.12 -11.14
C PRO A 66 -8.73 -21.13 -12.49
N ARG A 67 -7.52 -20.58 -12.51
CA ARG A 67 -6.64 -20.61 -13.68
C ARG A 67 -5.49 -21.57 -13.43
N PRO A 68 -5.15 -22.46 -14.37
CA PRO A 68 -4.01 -23.36 -14.19
C PRO A 68 -2.73 -22.55 -14.07
N LEU A 69 -1.87 -22.98 -13.16
CA LEU A 69 -0.52 -22.46 -12.93
C LEU A 69 0.39 -23.67 -12.72
N GLU A 70 1.54 -23.68 -13.40
CA GLU A 70 2.59 -24.67 -13.16
C GLU A 70 3.80 -23.93 -12.63
N THR A 71 4.32 -24.38 -11.50
CA THR A 71 5.56 -23.86 -10.92
C THR A 71 6.77 -24.47 -11.64
N ASP A 72 7.94 -23.84 -11.49
CA ASP A 72 9.16 -24.27 -12.21
C ASP A 72 9.63 -25.69 -11.82
N ASP A 73 9.16 -26.23 -10.69
CA ASP A 73 9.36 -27.61 -10.23
C ASP A 73 8.36 -28.63 -10.84
N GLY A 74 7.46 -28.18 -11.72
CA GLY A 74 6.45 -29.00 -12.39
C GLY A 74 5.18 -29.25 -11.56
N VAL A 75 5.06 -28.66 -10.37
CA VAL A 75 3.85 -28.80 -9.55
C VAL A 75 2.69 -28.00 -10.15
N ARG A 76 1.53 -28.64 -10.26
CA ARG A 76 0.32 -28.02 -10.81
C ARG A 76 -0.58 -27.45 -9.74
N TRP A 77 -0.93 -26.19 -9.95
CA TRP A 77 -1.74 -25.36 -9.08
C TRP A 77 -2.94 -24.80 -9.83
N GLU A 78 -3.99 -24.50 -9.08
CA GLU A 78 -5.16 -23.76 -9.51
C GLU A 78 -5.15 -22.40 -8.82
N ALA A 79 -5.01 -21.32 -9.57
CA ALA A 79 -5.00 -19.95 -9.05
C ALA A 79 -6.43 -19.40 -8.93
N TYR A 80 -6.87 -19.17 -7.68
CA TYR A 80 -8.21 -18.74 -7.30
C TYR A 80 -8.38 -17.20 -7.24
N GLY A 81 -7.27 -16.47 -7.18
CA GLY A 81 -7.29 -15.00 -7.16
C GLY A 81 -5.91 -14.38 -6.99
N ARG A 82 -5.82 -13.05 -7.16
CA ARG A 82 -4.60 -12.28 -6.93
C ARG A 82 -4.57 -11.73 -5.51
N ALA A 83 -3.68 -12.22 -4.66
CA ALA A 83 -3.46 -11.65 -3.34
C ALA A 83 -2.85 -10.24 -3.43
N LEU A 84 -1.92 -10.02 -4.36
CA LEU A 84 -1.26 -8.73 -4.55
C LEU A 84 -0.83 -8.55 -6.02
N GLU A 85 -0.98 -7.34 -6.56
CA GLU A 85 -0.50 -6.96 -7.89
C GLU A 85 0.65 -5.95 -7.75
N LEU A 86 1.82 -6.33 -8.30
CA LEU A 86 3.04 -5.54 -8.33
C LEU A 86 3.39 -5.20 -9.79
N SER A 87 4.29 -4.24 -10.01
CA SER A 87 4.62 -3.75 -11.36
C SER A 87 5.16 -4.84 -12.30
N HIS A 88 5.89 -5.82 -11.75
CA HIS A 88 6.57 -6.88 -12.51
C HIS A 88 6.23 -8.30 -12.06
N SER A 89 5.27 -8.44 -11.14
CA SER A 89 4.85 -9.73 -10.62
C SER A 89 3.45 -9.64 -10.00
N GLU A 90 2.82 -10.77 -9.79
CA GLU A 90 1.59 -10.86 -9.01
C GLU A 90 1.71 -12.01 -8.02
N VAL A 91 1.14 -11.84 -6.83
CA VAL A 91 1.01 -12.93 -5.85
C VAL A 91 -0.37 -13.51 -5.98
N LEU A 92 -0.44 -14.83 -6.13
CA LEU A 92 -1.64 -15.60 -6.39
C LEU A 92 -1.96 -16.48 -5.19
N LEU A 93 -3.24 -16.57 -4.85
CA LEU A 93 -3.73 -17.62 -3.97
C LEU A 93 -4.02 -18.86 -4.82
N CYS A 94 -3.32 -19.94 -4.50
CA CYS A 94 -3.32 -21.16 -5.28
C CYS A 94 -3.73 -22.35 -4.41
N ARG A 95 -4.39 -23.33 -5.02
CA ARG A 95 -4.62 -24.66 -4.44
C ARG A 95 -3.95 -25.71 -5.29
N GLN A 96 -3.29 -26.69 -4.69
CA GLN A 96 -2.65 -27.76 -5.45
C GLN A 96 -3.72 -28.65 -6.08
N ALA A 97 -3.58 -29.01 -7.36
CA ALA A 97 -4.60 -29.80 -8.06
C ALA A 97 -4.76 -31.23 -7.48
N SER A 98 -3.68 -31.78 -6.91
CA SER A 98 -3.62 -33.13 -6.37
C SER A 98 -3.90 -33.24 -4.87
N SER A 99 -4.05 -32.11 -4.16
CA SER A 99 -4.20 -32.12 -2.70
C SER A 99 -5.12 -31.00 -2.18
N ALA A 100 -5.36 -30.98 -0.88
CA ALA A 100 -6.06 -29.88 -0.22
C ALA A 100 -5.13 -28.71 0.15
N GLN A 101 -3.84 -28.77 -0.21
CA GLN A 101 -2.85 -27.78 0.15
C GLN A 101 -3.08 -26.47 -0.61
N TRP A 102 -2.94 -25.36 0.11
CA TRP A 102 -2.97 -24.01 -0.41
C TRP A 102 -1.57 -23.39 -0.40
N ALA A 103 -1.34 -22.46 -1.32
CA ALA A 103 -0.09 -21.72 -1.41
C ALA A 103 -0.32 -20.26 -1.85
N MET A 104 0.56 -19.37 -1.38
CA MET A 104 0.75 -18.05 -1.97
C MET A 104 1.93 -18.13 -2.91
N ILE A 105 1.67 -17.93 -4.20
CA ILE A 105 2.69 -18.09 -5.25
C ILE A 105 2.89 -16.76 -5.94
N GLN A 106 4.12 -16.25 -5.90
CA GLN A 106 4.51 -15.11 -6.71
C GLN A 106 4.82 -15.58 -8.12
N ARG A 107 4.19 -14.93 -9.10
CA ARG A 107 4.44 -15.13 -10.53
C ARG A 107 5.11 -13.89 -11.09
N PHE A 108 6.28 -14.08 -11.69
CA PHE A 108 7.04 -13.01 -12.33
C PHE A 108 6.69 -12.86 -13.82
N GLN A 109 6.91 -11.67 -14.36
CA GLN A 109 6.84 -11.46 -15.80
C GLN A 109 7.91 -12.33 -16.50
N PRO A 110 7.54 -13.21 -17.44
CA PRO A 110 8.48 -14.16 -18.06
C PRO A 110 9.69 -13.52 -18.74
N GLU A 111 9.50 -12.33 -19.30
CA GLU A 111 10.56 -11.62 -20.01
C GLU A 111 11.46 -10.80 -19.09
N GLY A 112 11.10 -10.68 -17.80
CA GLY A 112 11.86 -9.92 -16.82
C GLY A 112 13.22 -10.54 -16.53
N PRO A 113 14.25 -9.73 -16.25
CA PRO A 113 15.60 -10.22 -15.98
C PRO A 113 15.63 -11.16 -14.76
N TYR A 114 14.82 -10.87 -13.74
CA TYR A 114 14.68 -11.73 -12.56
C TYR A 114 14.14 -13.11 -12.92
N ALA A 115 13.07 -13.18 -13.72
CA ALA A 115 12.47 -14.44 -14.10
C ALA A 115 13.42 -15.33 -14.92
N LYS A 116 14.23 -14.70 -15.78
CA LYS A 116 15.27 -15.38 -16.56
C LYS A 116 16.39 -15.96 -15.71
N ALA A 117 16.68 -15.35 -14.56
CA ALA A 117 17.74 -15.79 -13.65
C ALA A 117 17.26 -16.77 -12.57
N HIS A 118 16.03 -16.61 -12.08
CA HIS A 118 15.55 -17.27 -10.85
C HIS A 118 14.30 -18.14 -11.03
N GLY A 119 13.72 -18.18 -12.23
CA GLY A 119 12.46 -18.89 -12.48
C GLY A 119 11.26 -17.96 -12.53
N ARG A 120 10.15 -18.46 -13.07
CA ARG A 120 8.94 -17.67 -13.35
C ARG A 120 8.00 -17.63 -12.15
N THR A 121 8.23 -18.48 -11.17
CA THR A 121 7.37 -18.65 -10.01
C THR A 121 8.17 -18.86 -8.73
N GLU A 122 7.63 -18.39 -7.61
CA GLU A 122 8.18 -18.62 -6.28
C GLU A 122 7.03 -18.90 -5.29
N VAL A 123 7.14 -20.01 -4.57
CA VAL A 123 6.18 -20.35 -3.50
C VAL A 123 6.59 -19.59 -2.24
N LEU A 124 5.76 -18.64 -1.82
CA LEU A 124 6.06 -17.77 -0.67
C LEU A 124 5.65 -18.43 0.65
N LEU A 125 4.45 -19.02 0.67
CA LEU A 125 3.84 -19.64 1.85
C LEU A 125 2.98 -20.81 1.42
N THR A 126 2.87 -21.82 2.27
CA THR A 126 1.97 -22.97 2.12
C THR A 126 1.16 -23.18 3.38
N GLY A 127 -0.06 -23.71 3.25
CA GLY A 127 -0.89 -24.07 4.40
C GLY A 127 -2.12 -24.86 4.00
N ASP A 128 -2.83 -25.41 4.98
CA ASP A 128 -4.01 -26.24 4.74
C ASP A 128 -5.33 -25.44 4.76
N ASP A 129 -5.32 -24.26 5.39
CA ASP A 129 -6.45 -23.35 5.46
C ASP A 129 -6.15 -22.04 4.71
N PRO A 130 -6.91 -21.70 3.65
CA PRO A 130 -6.64 -20.51 2.85
C PRO A 130 -6.89 -19.20 3.61
N ARG A 131 -7.75 -19.22 4.64
CA ARG A 131 -8.00 -18.04 5.48
C ARG A 131 -6.79 -17.71 6.34
N THR A 132 -6.26 -18.71 7.04
CA THR A 132 -5.03 -18.58 7.84
C THR A 132 -3.88 -18.15 6.95
N LEU A 133 -3.69 -18.82 5.81
CA LEU A 133 -2.64 -18.50 4.84
C LEU A 133 -2.71 -17.05 4.33
N THR A 134 -3.92 -16.53 4.08
CA THR A 134 -4.10 -15.13 3.64
C THR A 134 -3.81 -14.12 4.74
N ASN A 135 -4.13 -14.45 5.99
CA ASN A 135 -3.80 -13.59 7.13
C ASN A 135 -2.28 -13.56 7.38
N ASP A 136 -1.62 -14.71 7.27
CA ASP A 136 -0.16 -14.83 7.45
C ASP A 136 0.57 -14.05 6.35
N TYR A 137 0.14 -14.20 5.10
CA TYR A 137 0.67 -13.40 3.99
C TYR A 137 0.42 -11.91 4.21
N ALA A 138 -0.76 -11.51 4.66
CA ALA A 138 -1.06 -10.10 4.92
C ALA A 138 -0.18 -9.51 6.04
N ALA A 139 0.13 -10.30 7.08
CA ALA A 139 1.04 -9.89 8.14
C ALA A 139 2.48 -9.72 7.60
N LEU A 140 2.95 -10.67 6.78
CA LEU A 140 4.25 -10.57 6.11
C LEU A 140 4.31 -9.33 5.20
N ALA A 141 3.28 -9.11 4.40
CA ALA A 141 3.17 -7.94 3.51
C ALA A 141 3.17 -6.63 4.32
N GLN A 142 2.51 -6.58 5.49
CA GLN A 142 2.53 -5.40 6.34
C GLN A 142 3.94 -5.02 6.80
N HIS A 143 4.80 -5.99 7.11
CA HIS A 143 6.19 -5.69 7.46
C HIS A 143 6.94 -5.02 6.29
N THR A 144 6.77 -5.53 5.07
CA THR A 144 7.37 -4.94 3.87
C THR A 144 6.83 -3.53 3.60
N LEU A 145 5.53 -3.30 3.77
CA LEU A 145 4.92 -1.97 3.58
C LEU A 145 5.42 -0.95 4.61
N HIS A 146 5.59 -1.34 5.87
CA HIS A 146 6.23 -0.48 6.87
C HIS A 146 7.66 -0.12 6.49
N PHE A 147 8.44 -1.09 6.03
CA PHE A 147 9.80 -0.84 5.55
C PHE A 147 9.83 0.13 4.36
N MET A 148 8.91 -0.02 3.40
CA MET A 148 8.76 0.92 2.28
C MET A 148 8.43 2.33 2.79
N ALA A 149 7.48 2.48 3.71
CA ALA A 149 7.14 3.77 4.31
C ALA A 149 8.36 4.43 4.99
N SER A 150 9.12 3.68 5.79
CA SER A 150 10.36 4.20 6.42
C SER A 150 11.39 4.65 5.38
N ASN A 151 11.53 3.93 4.27
CA ASN A 151 12.43 4.34 3.19
C ASN A 151 11.96 5.63 2.49
N LEU A 152 10.64 5.84 2.33
CA LEU A 152 10.11 7.09 1.81
C LEU A 152 10.41 8.25 2.75
N VAL A 153 10.22 8.07 4.06
CA VAL A 153 10.56 9.07 5.06
C VAL A 153 12.05 9.40 5.03
N ALA A 154 12.93 8.41 4.95
CA ALA A 154 14.37 8.63 4.86
C ALA A 154 14.77 9.42 3.59
N ARG A 155 14.15 9.12 2.45
CA ARG A 155 14.36 9.90 1.20
C ARG A 155 13.89 11.33 1.34
N ALA A 156 12.70 11.54 1.93
CA ALA A 156 12.14 12.86 2.15
C ALA A 156 12.97 13.66 3.17
N GLN A 157 13.45 13.02 4.22
CA GLN A 157 14.39 13.57 5.20
C GLN A 157 15.64 14.11 4.52
N ARG A 158 16.23 13.34 3.61
CA ARG A 158 17.41 13.80 2.87
C ARG A 158 17.15 15.12 2.14
N VAL A 159 16.01 15.25 1.47
CA VAL A 159 15.61 16.49 0.78
C VAL A 159 15.48 17.67 1.75
N VAL A 160 14.81 17.46 2.88
CA VAL A 160 14.61 18.54 3.87
C VAL A 160 15.94 19.01 4.46
N TRP A 161 16.84 18.10 4.84
CA TRP A 161 18.13 18.45 5.44
C TRP A 161 19.10 19.09 4.44
N GLU A 162 19.10 18.64 3.18
CA GLU A 162 20.01 19.15 2.15
C GLU A 162 19.56 20.51 1.58
N GLN A 163 18.25 20.69 1.37
CA GLN A 163 17.72 21.86 0.65
C GLN A 163 17.15 22.94 1.58
N PHE A 164 16.75 22.57 2.80
CA PHE A 164 16.12 23.48 3.75
C PHE A 164 16.79 23.41 5.14
N PRO A 165 18.12 23.60 5.24
CA PRO A 165 18.82 23.50 6.53
C PRO A 165 18.37 24.57 7.55
N ASP A 166 17.86 25.71 7.07
CA ASP A 166 17.45 26.85 7.89
C ASP A 166 16.01 26.75 8.44
N CYS A 167 15.27 25.67 8.14
CA CYS A 167 13.94 25.44 8.73
C CYS A 167 14.05 24.63 10.04
N ASN A 168 12.96 24.04 10.52
CA ASN A 168 13.00 23.01 11.57
C ASN A 168 12.85 21.61 10.91
N PRO A 169 13.94 21.01 10.36
CA PRO A 169 13.88 19.72 9.69
C PRO A 169 13.20 18.61 10.50
N PRO A 170 13.46 18.46 11.82
CA PRO A 170 12.78 17.45 12.64
C PRO A 170 11.26 17.56 12.57
N ARG A 171 10.70 18.78 12.64
CA ARG A 171 9.26 19.02 12.58
C ARG A 171 8.67 18.62 11.23
N VAL A 172 9.33 19.01 10.13
CA VAL A 172 8.89 18.67 8.77
C VAL A 172 8.94 17.16 8.52
N VAL A 173 10.00 16.47 8.97
CA VAL A 173 10.10 15.02 8.83
C VAL A 173 9.10 14.28 9.71
N HIS A 174 8.79 14.78 10.90
CA HIS A 174 7.71 14.20 11.70
C HIS A 174 6.38 14.23 10.93
N ALA A 175 6.04 15.38 10.33
CA ALA A 175 4.84 15.50 9.50
C ALA A 175 4.82 14.55 8.28
N LEU A 176 5.96 14.35 7.63
CA LEU A 176 6.10 13.39 6.52
C LEU A 176 5.97 11.93 7.00
N SER A 177 6.53 11.63 8.18
CA SER A 177 6.41 10.33 8.82
C SER A 177 4.97 10.01 9.16
N GLU A 178 4.25 10.94 9.79
CA GLU A 178 2.81 10.79 10.07
C GLU A 178 2.02 10.53 8.80
N ARG A 179 2.32 11.23 7.70
CA ARG A 179 1.65 10.98 6.42
C ARG A 179 1.93 9.58 5.86
N CYS A 180 3.17 9.11 5.92
CA CYS A 180 3.52 7.76 5.48
C CYS A 180 2.87 6.68 6.37
N SER A 181 2.87 6.88 7.69
CA SER A 181 2.18 6.00 8.64
C SER A 181 0.67 5.96 8.39
N ALA A 182 0.10 7.09 8.04
CA ALA A 182 -1.32 7.22 7.76
C ALA A 182 -1.74 6.73 6.36
N ALA A 183 -0.79 6.45 5.47
CA ALA A 183 -1.04 5.65 4.27
C ALA A 183 -1.13 4.14 4.59
N LEU A 184 -0.47 3.69 5.66
CA LEU A 184 -0.51 2.28 6.11
C LEU A 184 -1.70 1.99 7.02
N SER A 185 -2.07 2.96 7.85
CA SER A 185 -3.27 2.92 8.66
C SER A 185 -4.45 3.45 7.84
N HIS A 186 -5.62 2.82 7.88
CA HIS A 186 -6.83 3.24 7.16
C HIS A 186 -7.36 4.65 7.57
N ASP A 187 -6.60 5.40 8.35
CA ASP A 187 -7.04 6.55 9.13
C ASP A 187 -7.12 7.83 8.28
N LEU A 188 -6.32 7.98 7.21
CA LEU A 188 -6.46 9.16 6.34
C LEU A 188 -7.73 9.14 5.49
N CYS A 189 -8.15 7.98 4.98
CA CYS A 189 -9.33 7.88 4.13
C CYS A 189 -10.63 8.13 4.93
N LEU A 190 -10.68 7.66 6.18
CA LEU A 190 -11.79 7.90 7.11
C LEU A 190 -11.78 9.32 7.69
N ARG A 191 -10.64 9.84 8.14
CA ARG A 191 -10.56 11.20 8.68
C ARG A 191 -10.86 12.26 7.62
N GLN A 192 -10.37 12.10 6.38
CA GLN A 192 -10.72 13.02 5.29
C GLN A 192 -12.19 12.96 4.88
N ALA A 193 -12.80 11.77 4.87
CA ALA A 193 -14.24 11.63 4.61
C ALA A 193 -15.07 12.32 5.70
N LEU A 194 -14.66 12.22 6.97
CA LEU A 194 -15.31 12.86 8.10
C LEU A 194 -15.08 14.39 8.12
N SER A 195 -13.85 14.88 7.91
CA SER A 195 -13.55 16.32 7.86
C SER A 195 -14.26 17.02 6.70
N ARG A 196 -14.39 16.38 5.53
CA ARG A 196 -15.17 16.95 4.41
C ARG A 196 -16.67 17.05 4.74
N HIS A 197 -17.20 16.08 5.48
CA HIS A 197 -18.60 16.06 5.89
C HIS A 197 -18.89 17.14 6.95
N GLU A 198 -17.91 17.46 7.80
CA GLU A 198 -18.01 18.53 8.80
C GLU A 198 -17.87 19.92 8.18
N SER A 199 -16.94 20.13 7.24
CA SER A 199 -16.79 21.42 6.55
C SER A 199 -18.01 21.76 5.69
N GLN A 200 -18.61 20.79 4.99
CA GLN A 200 -19.84 21.03 4.21
C GLN A 200 -21.07 21.37 5.07
N ARG A 201 -21.12 20.89 6.31
CA ARG A 201 -22.20 21.24 7.25
C ARG A 201 -22.07 22.68 7.77
N HIS A 202 -20.85 23.16 7.99
CA HIS A 202 -20.62 24.54 8.44
C HIS A 202 -20.86 25.58 7.33
N SER A 203 -20.57 25.27 6.07
CA SER A 203 -20.82 26.19 4.95
C SER A 203 -22.30 26.42 4.63
N ARG A 204 -23.20 25.53 5.09
CA ARG A 204 -24.65 25.63 4.84
C ARG A 204 -25.43 26.31 5.98
N GLY A 205 -24.73 26.73 7.04
CA GLY A 205 -25.33 27.29 8.26
C GLY A 205 -25.34 28.81 8.36
N ILE A 206 -24.85 29.56 7.37
CA ILE A 206 -24.92 31.03 7.37
C ILE A 206 -25.93 31.48 6.31
N ARG A 207 -27.17 31.69 6.75
CA ARG A 207 -28.09 32.64 6.11
C ARG A 207 -28.31 33.78 7.08
N VAL A 208 -27.90 34.98 6.66
CA VAL A 208 -28.28 36.27 7.23
C VAL A 208 -29.77 36.48 7.04
#